data_AF-A0A1C3ELA4-F1
#
_entry.id   AF-A0A1C3ELA4-F1
#
_cell.length_a   1.000
_cell.length_b   1.000
_cell.length_c   1.000
_cell.angle_alpha   90.00
_cell.angle_beta   90.00
_cell.angle_gamma   90.00
#
_symmetry.space_group_name_H-M   'P 1'
#
loop_
_entity.id
_entity.type
_entity.pdbx_description
1 polymer ?
#
loop_
_entity_poly.entity_id
_entity_poly.type
_entity_poly.pdbx_seq_one_letter_code
_entity_poly.pdbx_strand_id
1 'polypeptide(L)'
;MLIATEKKTGSSLYGSYDESTLNDFIASFYSPEFIDEFGEPEIEVSPNVQQIIQRDEVRSRISGEVGDSDTLLGTTADGVQLLLFGFCQLVVKLNAASTLAEVREAAGPFNALATSFLTKVESGEVKLPFQVKGLESVVEDIESRATAVAEVLGGN
;
A
#
# COMPACT_ATOMS: atom_id res chain seq x y z
N MET A 1 31.30 0.23 -3.32
CA MET A 1 30.09 -0.62 -3.25
C MET A 1 30.19 -1.45 -1.98
N LEU A 2 29.69 -0.92 -0.87
CA LEU A 2 29.64 -1.64 0.40
C LEU A 2 28.22 -2.22 0.55
N ILE A 3 28.11 -3.53 0.32
CA ILE A 3 26.93 -4.31 0.71
C ILE A 3 27.26 -4.85 2.11
N ALA A 4 26.74 -4.20 3.15
CA ALA A 4 26.75 -4.76 4.49
C ALA A 4 25.58 -5.76 4.60
N THR A 5 25.84 -7.02 4.28
CA THR A 5 24.95 -8.12 4.65
C THR A 5 25.32 -8.60 6.04
N GLU A 6 24.59 -8.15 7.07
CA GLU A 6 24.51 -8.92 8.31
C GLU A 6 23.21 -9.73 8.29
N LYS A 7 23.36 -11.01 7.98
CA LYS A 7 22.28 -11.99 7.98
C LYS A 7 22.38 -12.79 9.27
N LYS A 8 21.60 -12.43 10.30
CA LYS A 8 21.12 -13.40 11.30
C LYS A 8 19.99 -12.82 12.15
N THR A 9 18.95 -13.64 12.26
CA THR A 9 17.70 -13.50 13.03
C THR A 9 16.57 -12.74 12.33
N GLY A 10 15.50 -13.49 12.03
CA GLY A 10 14.28 -13.07 11.34
C GLY A 10 13.37 -12.24 12.23
N SER A 11 13.87 -11.10 12.67
CA SER A 11 13.09 -10.01 13.23
C SER A 11 13.66 -8.76 12.60
N SER A 12 12.96 -8.19 11.62
CA SER A 12 13.26 -6.84 11.17
C SER A 12 13.26 -5.94 12.40
N LEU A 13 14.43 -5.44 12.77
CA LEU A 13 14.60 -4.31 13.66
C LEU A 13 14.01 -3.08 12.94
N TYR A 14 12.68 -3.04 12.80
CA TYR A 14 11.94 -1.95 12.16
C TYR A 14 11.99 -0.73 13.09
N GLY A 15 13.11 -0.02 13.06
CA GLY A 15 13.10 1.43 13.16
C GLY A 15 13.04 1.98 11.73
N SER A 16 12.21 2.99 11.48
CA SER A 16 12.36 3.80 10.27
C SER A 16 13.75 4.45 10.32
N TYR A 17 14.63 4.10 9.39
CA TYR A 17 15.86 4.86 9.21
C TYR A 17 15.48 6.17 8.52
N ASP A 18 15.31 7.23 9.30
CA ASP A 18 15.24 8.57 8.75
C ASP A 18 16.65 9.02 8.32
N GLU A 19 16.72 10.12 7.57
CA GLU A 19 17.99 10.69 7.09
C GLU A 19 18.97 10.99 8.23
N SER A 20 18.46 11.35 9.42
CA SER A 20 19.29 11.60 10.61
C SER A 20 19.93 10.32 11.15
N THR A 21 19.20 9.20 11.16
CA THR A 21 19.69 7.91 11.66
C THR A 21 20.78 7.33 10.76
N LEU A 22 20.66 7.56 9.45
CA LEU A 22 21.69 7.19 8.47
C LEU A 22 22.94 8.06 8.61
N ASN A 23 22.76 9.36 8.82
CA ASN A 23 23.87 10.28 9.05
C ASN A 23 24.59 9.96 10.36
N ASP A 24 23.87 9.64 11.43
CA ASP A 24 24.45 9.20 12.71
C ASP A 24 25.22 7.88 12.57
N PHE A 25 24.67 6.91 11.83
CA PHE A 25 25.35 5.65 11.53
C PHE A 25 26.65 5.89 10.74
N ILE A 26 26.61 6.72 9.70
CA ILE A 26 27.79 7.01 8.88
C ILE A 26 28.82 7.82 9.67
N ALA A 27 28.38 8.81 10.45
CA ALA A 27 29.24 9.59 11.36
C ALA A 27 29.96 8.70 12.38
N SER A 28 29.34 7.60 12.83
CA SER A 28 29.97 6.65 13.76
C SER A 28 31.21 5.93 13.21
N PHE A 29 31.43 5.93 11.89
CA PHE A 29 32.64 5.37 11.27
C PHE A 29 33.82 6.34 11.24
N TYR A 30 33.61 7.61 11.58
CA TYR A 30 34.66 8.63 11.60
C TYR A 30 35.07 8.94 13.04
N SER A 31 36.38 8.98 13.28
CA SER A 31 36.87 9.36 14.60
C SER A 31 36.70 10.87 14.81
N PRO A 32 36.57 11.33 16.07
CA PRO A 32 36.52 12.76 16.38
C PRO A 32 37.73 13.52 15.81
N GLU A 33 38.92 12.89 15.80
CA GLU A 33 40.12 13.53 15.23
C GLU A 33 40.01 13.73 13.72
N PHE A 34 39.38 12.79 13.01
CA PHE A 34 39.14 12.91 11.58
C PHE A 34 38.13 14.03 11.26
N ILE A 35 37.07 14.16 12.07
CA ILE A 35 36.05 15.21 11.90
C ILE A 35 36.64 16.59 12.19
N ASP A 36 37.49 16.72 13.21
CA ASP A 36 38.15 17.99 13.54
C ASP A 36 39.15 18.44 12.44
N GLU A 37 39.80 17.50 11.76
CA GLU A 37 40.81 17.80 10.73
C GLU A 37 40.20 18.02 9.33
N PHE A 38 39.16 17.25 8.97
CA PHE A 38 38.59 17.24 7.62
C PHE A 38 37.16 17.78 7.54
N GLY A 39 36.53 18.11 8.66
CA GLY A 39 35.12 18.50 8.74
C GLY A 39 34.18 17.31 8.69
N GLU A 40 32.89 17.55 8.94
CA GLU A 40 31.86 16.53 8.75
C GLU A 40 31.75 16.17 7.25
N PRO A 41 31.75 14.87 6.90
CA PRO A 41 31.59 14.46 5.52
C PRO A 41 30.20 14.85 5.02
N GLU A 42 30.14 15.55 3.89
CA GLU A 42 28.88 15.82 3.21
C GLU A 42 28.41 14.53 2.52
N ILE A 43 27.39 13.89 3.10
CA ILE A 43 26.86 12.61 2.60
C ILE A 43 25.74 12.93 1.61
N GLU A 44 26.05 12.85 0.31
CA GLU A 44 25.03 12.93 -0.73
C GLU A 44 24.36 11.56 -0.91
N VAL A 45 23.13 11.45 -0.40
CA VAL A 45 22.31 10.26 -0.59
C VAL A 45 21.80 10.23 -2.03
N SER A 46 22.06 9.14 -2.75
CA SER A 46 21.59 9.04 -4.14
C SER A 46 20.06 9.16 -4.21
N PRO A 47 19.48 9.72 -5.30
CA PRO A 47 18.03 9.92 -5.43
C PRO A 47 17.20 8.64 -5.20
N ASN A 48 17.72 7.49 -5.63
CA ASN A 48 17.05 6.19 -5.45
C ASN A 48 16.95 5.78 -3.99
N VAL A 49 17.97 6.08 -3.18
CA VAL A 49 17.97 5.77 -1.75
C VAL A 49 17.02 6.71 -1.01
N GLN A 50 16.96 7.98 -1.40
CA GLN A 50 16.02 8.96 -0.85
C GLN A 50 14.55 8.56 -1.10
N GLN A 51 14.24 8.03 -2.30
CA GLN A 51 12.91 7.50 -2.60
C GLN A 51 12.54 6.29 -1.74
N ILE A 52 13.49 5.41 -1.42
CA ILE A 52 13.27 4.25 -0.56
C ILE A 52 12.94 4.70 0.87
N ILE A 53 13.72 5.63 1.42
CA ILE A 53 13.52 6.19 2.77
C ILE A 53 12.13 6.81 2.88
N GLN A 54 11.76 7.69 1.95
CA GLN A 54 10.44 8.33 1.94
C GLN A 54 9.30 7.31 1.87
N ARG A 55 9.44 6.27 1.04
CA ARG A 55 8.43 5.22 0.92
C ARG A 55 8.28 4.43 2.23
N ASP A 56 9.38 4.11 2.87
CA ASP A 56 9.39 3.28 4.08
C ASP A 56 8.91 4.09 5.31
N GLU A 57 9.20 5.39 5.40
CA GLU A 57 8.61 6.32 6.37
C GLU A 57 7.08 6.38 6.21
N VAL A 58 6.57 6.54 4.99
CA VAL A 58 5.12 6.54 4.72
C VAL A 58 4.48 5.22 5.14
N ARG A 59 5.13 4.08 4.87
CA ARG A 59 4.62 2.76 5.29
C ARG A 59 4.62 2.60 6.80
N SER A 60 5.66 3.07 7.47
CA SER A 60 5.75 3.05 8.93
C SER A 60 4.61 3.87 9.55
N ARG A 61 4.36 5.08 9.04
CA ARG A 61 3.24 5.92 9.47
C ARG A 61 1.88 5.26 9.24
N ILE A 62 1.66 4.66 8.06
CA ILE A 62 0.42 3.92 7.78
C ILE A 62 0.22 2.80 8.81
N SER A 63 1.26 2.01 9.10
CA SER A 63 1.20 0.92 10.07
C SER A 63 0.97 1.41 11.51
N GLY A 64 1.47 2.61 11.86
CA GLY A 64 1.31 3.18 13.20
C GLY A 64 -0.04 3.87 13.42
N GLU A 65 -0.63 4.47 12.37
CA GLU A 65 -1.80 5.35 12.50
C GLU A 65 -3.12 4.73 11.99
N VAL A 66 -3.07 3.81 11.02
CA VAL A 66 -4.28 3.32 10.31
C VAL A 66 -4.75 1.94 10.81
N GLY A 67 -3.88 1.21 11.50
CA GLY A 67 -4.15 -0.14 12.01
C GLY A 67 -3.05 -1.12 11.60
N ASP A 68 -2.91 -2.20 12.37
CA ASP A 68 -1.98 -3.28 12.02
C ASP A 68 -2.43 -4.06 10.77
N SER A 69 -1.50 -4.81 10.19
CA SER A 69 -1.77 -5.61 8.98
C SER A 69 -2.94 -6.58 9.14
N ASP A 70 -3.15 -7.12 10.34
CA ASP A 70 -4.22 -8.08 10.62
C ASP A 70 -5.59 -7.41 10.62
N THR A 71 -5.70 -6.23 11.22
CA THR A 71 -6.92 -5.42 11.22
C THR A 71 -7.27 -4.93 9.81
N LEU A 72 -6.25 -4.50 9.05
CA LEU A 72 -6.43 -4.09 7.66
C LEU A 72 -6.87 -5.27 6.77
N LEU A 73 -6.30 -6.46 7.00
CA LEU A 73 -6.70 -7.68 6.30
C LEU A 73 -8.13 -8.08 6.67
N GLY A 74 -8.51 -7.99 7.95
CA GLY A 74 -9.88 -8.23 8.40
C GLY A 74 -10.89 -7.29 7.73
N THR A 75 -10.60 -5.99 7.71
CA THR A 75 -11.43 -4.98 7.02
C THR A 75 -11.55 -5.27 5.52
N THR A 76 -10.44 -5.70 4.90
CA THR A 76 -10.44 -6.09 3.48
C THR A 76 -11.32 -7.33 3.25
N ALA A 77 -11.22 -8.34 4.13
CA ALA A 77 -12.01 -9.55 4.06
C ALA A 77 -13.51 -9.25 4.19
N ASP A 78 -13.91 -8.42 5.16
CA ASP A 78 -15.31 -7.98 5.33
C ASP A 78 -15.83 -7.25 4.09
N GLY A 79 -15.01 -6.37 3.49
CA GLY A 79 -15.34 -5.68 2.24
C GLY A 79 -15.57 -6.65 1.08
N VAL A 80 -14.70 -7.66 0.93
CA VAL A 80 -14.85 -8.70 -0.12
C VAL A 80 -16.07 -9.58 0.14
N GLN A 81 -16.38 -9.91 1.39
CA GLN A 81 -17.58 -10.68 1.75
C GLN A 81 -18.86 -9.93 1.41
N LEU A 82 -18.93 -8.63 1.73
CA LEU A 82 -20.05 -7.76 1.35
C LEU A 82 -20.21 -7.68 -0.17
N LEU A 83 -19.09 -7.52 -0.89
CA LEU A 83 -19.09 -7.52 -2.36
C LEU A 83 -19.61 -8.85 -2.92
N LEU A 84 -19.10 -9.98 -2.43
CA LEU A 84 -19.50 -11.32 -2.89
C LEU A 84 -20.98 -11.58 -2.61
N PHE A 85 -21.46 -11.28 -1.41
CA PHE A 85 -22.87 -11.41 -1.05
C PHE A 85 -23.76 -10.63 -2.03
N GLY A 86 -23.40 -9.39 -2.29
CA GLY A 86 -24.12 -8.52 -3.21
C GLY A 86 -24.09 -8.99 -4.67
N PHE A 87 -22.92 -9.39 -5.13
CA PHE A 87 -22.74 -9.92 -6.47
C PHE A 87 -23.57 -11.19 -6.69
N CYS A 88 -23.59 -12.11 -5.74
CA CYS A 88 -24.43 -13.31 -5.80
C CYS A 88 -25.93 -12.96 -5.89
N GLN A 89 -26.40 -11.99 -5.09
CA GLN A 89 -27.79 -11.52 -5.17
C GLN A 89 -28.10 -10.94 -6.55
N LEU A 90 -27.20 -10.12 -7.10
CA LEU A 90 -27.35 -9.55 -8.42
C LEU A 90 -27.43 -10.64 -9.50
N VAL A 91 -26.52 -11.61 -9.49
CA VAL A 91 -26.49 -12.73 -10.45
C VAL A 91 -27.78 -13.54 -10.41
N VAL A 92 -28.27 -13.90 -9.21
CA VAL A 92 -29.52 -14.65 -9.06
C VAL A 92 -30.71 -13.88 -9.63
N LYS A 93 -30.82 -12.59 -9.32
CA LYS A 93 -31.92 -11.75 -9.83
C LYS A 93 -31.83 -11.52 -11.33
N LEU A 94 -30.63 -11.31 -11.88
CA LEU A 94 -30.41 -11.16 -13.32
C LEU A 94 -30.76 -12.44 -14.08
N ASN A 95 -30.41 -13.61 -13.53
CA ASN A 95 -30.75 -14.89 -14.15
C ASN A 95 -32.27 -15.13 -14.20
N ALA A 96 -32.98 -14.67 -13.17
CA ALA A 96 -34.44 -14.77 -13.10
C ALA A 96 -35.18 -13.67 -13.90
N ALA A 97 -34.48 -12.60 -14.31
CA ALA A 97 -35.09 -11.48 -14.99
C ALA A 97 -35.46 -11.84 -16.44
N SER A 98 -36.72 -11.59 -16.77
CA SER A 98 -37.32 -11.75 -18.09
C SER A 98 -37.55 -10.42 -18.81
N THR A 99 -37.45 -9.31 -18.10
CA THR A 99 -37.67 -7.97 -18.63
C THR A 99 -36.58 -6.98 -18.22
N LEU A 100 -36.44 -5.90 -19.00
CA LEU A 100 -35.53 -4.80 -18.65
C LEU A 100 -35.92 -4.11 -17.33
N ALA A 101 -37.21 -4.11 -16.97
CA ALA A 101 -37.67 -3.57 -15.70
C ALA A 101 -37.12 -4.37 -14.51
N GLU A 102 -37.19 -5.70 -14.60
CA GLU A 102 -36.63 -6.62 -13.59
C GLU A 102 -35.10 -6.53 -13.50
N VAL A 103 -34.42 -6.31 -14.63
CA VAL A 103 -32.96 -6.04 -14.65
C VAL A 103 -32.63 -4.78 -13.85
N ARG A 104 -33.42 -3.71 -13.99
CA ARG A 104 -33.21 -2.48 -13.21
C ARG A 104 -33.51 -2.68 -11.73
N GLU A 105 -34.55 -3.45 -11.41
CA GLU A 105 -34.90 -3.80 -10.03
C GLU A 105 -33.80 -4.66 -9.36
N ALA A 106 -33.17 -5.56 -10.12
CA ALA A 106 -32.06 -6.38 -9.63
C ALA A 106 -30.88 -5.54 -9.11
N ALA A 107 -30.61 -4.40 -9.76
CA ALA A 107 -29.59 -3.45 -9.33
C ALA A 107 -30.02 -2.57 -8.14
N GLY A 108 -31.33 -2.46 -7.86
CA GLY A 108 -31.91 -1.57 -6.87
C GLY A 108 -31.27 -1.66 -5.47
N PRO A 109 -31.15 -2.85 -4.86
CA PRO A 109 -30.53 -3.02 -3.54
C PRO A 109 -29.09 -2.49 -3.47
N PHE A 110 -28.32 -2.63 -4.56
CA PHE A 110 -26.94 -2.13 -4.63
C PHE A 110 -26.86 -0.66 -5.01
N ASN A 111 -27.83 -0.15 -5.75
CA ASN A 111 -27.83 1.22 -6.23
C ASN A 111 -27.85 2.25 -5.07
N ALA A 112 -28.63 1.98 -4.02
CA ALA A 112 -28.67 2.84 -2.85
C ALA A 112 -27.30 2.90 -2.12
N LEU A 113 -26.67 1.75 -1.92
CA LEU A 113 -25.33 1.66 -1.32
C LEU A 113 -24.29 2.35 -2.20
N ALA A 114 -24.27 2.04 -3.49
CA ALA A 114 -23.33 2.61 -4.46
C ALA A 114 -23.47 4.13 -4.56
N THR A 115 -24.70 4.66 -4.65
CA THR A 115 -24.97 6.09 -4.72
C THR A 115 -24.48 6.81 -3.46
N SER A 116 -24.78 6.26 -2.28
CA SER A 116 -24.32 6.83 -1.01
C SER A 116 -22.79 6.85 -0.91
N PHE A 117 -22.14 5.73 -1.22
CA PHE A 117 -20.69 5.64 -1.20
C PHE A 117 -20.03 6.59 -2.22
N LEU A 118 -20.54 6.64 -3.45
CA LEU A 118 -20.04 7.53 -4.49
C LEU A 118 -20.16 9.00 -4.08
N THR A 119 -21.31 9.39 -3.50
CA THR A 119 -21.51 10.76 -2.98
C THR A 119 -20.46 11.12 -1.93
N LYS A 120 -20.13 10.19 -1.03
CA LYS A 120 -19.08 10.40 -0.02
C LYS A 120 -17.68 10.51 -0.61
N VAL A 121 -17.40 9.75 -1.67
CA VAL A 121 -16.11 9.80 -2.38
C VAL A 121 -15.98 11.11 -3.16
N GLU A 122 -17.03 11.52 -3.87
CA GLU A 122 -17.06 12.75 -4.67
C GLU A 122 -17.02 14.01 -3.81
N SER A 123 -17.66 13.99 -2.63
CA SER A 123 -17.59 15.09 -1.66
C SER A 123 -16.26 15.14 -0.88
N GLY A 124 -15.44 14.09 -0.98
CA GLY A 124 -14.18 13.97 -0.24
C GLY A 124 -14.32 13.58 1.24
N GLU A 125 -15.53 13.21 1.69
CA GLU A 125 -15.77 12.59 3.01
C GLU A 125 -15.01 11.26 3.11
N VAL A 126 -15.05 10.45 2.05
CA VAL A 126 -14.25 9.23 1.91
C VAL A 126 -13.16 9.49 0.89
N LYS A 127 -11.90 9.27 1.28
CA LYS A 127 -10.75 9.37 0.37
C LYS A 127 -10.21 7.99 0.08
N LEU A 128 -10.16 7.65 -1.19
CA LEU A 128 -9.64 6.36 -1.65
C LEU A 128 -8.18 6.54 -2.05
N PRO A 129 -7.26 5.63 -1.63
CA PRO A 129 -5.83 5.78 -1.92
C PRO A 129 -5.50 5.97 -3.40
N PHE A 130 -6.28 5.41 -4.33
CA PHE A 130 -6.07 5.62 -5.77
C PHE A 130 -6.27 7.07 -6.21
N GLN A 131 -7.09 7.86 -5.51
CA GLN A 131 -7.30 9.27 -5.82
C GLN A 131 -6.02 10.09 -5.54
N VAL A 132 -5.15 9.59 -4.64
CA VAL A 132 -3.86 10.20 -4.34
C VAL A 132 -2.75 9.62 -5.21
N LYS A 133 -2.75 8.30 -5.42
CA LYS A 133 -1.73 7.61 -6.23
C LYS A 133 -1.88 7.82 -7.73
N GLY A 134 -3.09 8.07 -8.21
CA GLY A 134 -3.45 8.03 -9.63
C GLY A 134 -3.85 6.62 -10.07
N LEU A 135 -4.82 6.53 -10.98
CA LEU A 135 -5.37 5.26 -11.45
C LEU A 135 -4.30 4.40 -12.16
N GLU A 136 -3.52 5.01 -13.04
CA GLU A 136 -2.47 4.32 -13.82
C GLU A 136 -1.44 3.67 -12.91
N SER A 137 -0.94 4.39 -11.90
CA SER A 137 0.03 3.85 -10.94
C SER A 137 -0.54 2.70 -10.12
N VAL A 138 -1.82 2.76 -9.74
CA VAL A 138 -2.47 1.64 -9.02
C VAL A 138 -2.66 0.43 -9.93
N VAL A 139 -3.02 0.63 -11.20
CA VAL A 139 -3.13 -0.46 -12.17
C VAL A 139 -1.78 -1.12 -12.40
N GLU A 140 -0.72 -0.34 -12.59
CA GLU A 140 0.65 -0.86 -12.72
C GLU A 140 1.09 -1.66 -11.48
N ASP A 141 0.80 -1.14 -10.27
CA ASP A 141 1.04 -1.84 -9.00
C ASP A 141 0.34 -3.21 -8.97
N ILE A 142 -0.91 -3.28 -9.46
CA ILE A 142 -1.70 -4.52 -9.51
C ILE A 142 -1.12 -5.49 -10.53
N GLU A 143 -0.87 -5.02 -11.75
CA GLU A 143 -0.34 -5.82 -12.85
C GLU A 143 1.04 -6.41 -12.50
N SER A 144 1.95 -5.58 -12.00
CA SER A 144 3.30 -6.00 -11.60
C SER A 144 3.25 -7.11 -10.54
N ARG A 145 2.43 -6.93 -9.50
CA ARG A 145 2.29 -7.92 -8.42
C ARG A 145 1.62 -9.21 -8.90
N ALA A 146 0.54 -9.08 -9.67
CA ALA A 146 -0.18 -10.24 -10.20
C ALA A 146 0.72 -11.08 -11.09
N THR A 147 1.48 -10.45 -11.99
CA THR A 147 2.45 -11.13 -12.85
C THR A 147 3.55 -11.81 -12.04
N ALA A 148 4.18 -11.10 -11.10
CA ALA A 148 5.23 -11.68 -10.27
C ALA A 148 4.74 -12.91 -9.48
N VAL A 149 3.51 -12.85 -8.93
CA VAL A 149 2.89 -14.00 -8.25
C VAL A 149 2.61 -15.13 -9.24
N ALA A 150 2.07 -14.83 -10.42
CA ALA A 150 1.78 -15.81 -11.44
C ALA A 150 3.05 -16.52 -11.95
N GLU A 151 4.16 -15.81 -12.09
CA GLU A 151 5.47 -16.38 -12.45
C GLU A 151 5.98 -17.36 -11.38
N VAL A 152 5.84 -17.03 -10.10
CA VAL A 152 6.18 -17.94 -9.00
C VAL A 152 5.29 -19.18 -9.00
N LEU A 153 4.00 -19.04 -9.30
CA LEU A 153 3.05 -20.17 -9.36
C LEU A 153 3.24 -21.05 -10.59
N GLY A 154 3.53 -20.43 -11.75
CA GLY A 154 3.72 -21.09 -13.04
C GLY A 154 5.13 -21.65 -13.26
N GLY A 155 6.10 -21.26 -12.43
CA GLY A 155 7.47 -21.76 -12.42
C GLY A 155 7.65 -23.12 -11.71
N ASN A 156 6.75 -24.07 -11.97
CA ASN A 156 6.91 -25.51 -11.68
C ASN A 156 6.90 -26.32 -12.98
#